data_AF-A0A2V5NJ21-F1
#
_entry.id   AF-A0A2V5NJ21-F1
#
_cell.length_a   1.000
_cell.length_b   1.000
_cell.length_c   1.000
_cell.angle_alpha   90.00
_cell.angle_beta   90.00
_cell.angle_gamma   90.00
#
_symmetry.space_group_name_H-M   'P 1'
#
loop_
_entity.id
_entity.type
_entity.pdbx_description
1 polymer ?
#
loop_
_entity_poly.entity_id
_entity_poly.type
_entity_poly.pdbx_seq_one_letter_code
_entity_poly.pdbx_strand_id
1 'polypeptide(L)'
;MLPTPDEVRELLGAERTYLAGGKVRKWESEKGDDSHLPTFPPAHLPGTNYVTLRRTFIDRLLSRPEYADYWANKWADLLRPNPDRVGVKSVFVLDQWLRDSFRQNKPYDEFVREILLAEGTNHRDGPAVIYRDRREPAELTTIFSQLFLGTRLECARCHHHPNEKWAQDDFYQFAAFFGTVKQKGAGLSPPISAGTETFYFAPGGAVKHPVTGEVMLPRAPDGPATRSGEGTDPRRALADWLIAPDNPFFARAAVNRVWAVFFGRGLVEPVDDFRISNPCVNPALLSALADDFVKHGYDLKHLMRTIMESRLYQLSSTPNEFNLADTRTFSRAYRRRLSAEVLLDAVNDVTGVPDTFAGTPIGSRSMQTWSYKIESQFLDAFSRPNPSTDCPCERDKEMSVVQSLHLMNSKNLQTKLSNPSGRAHKLAESNKLPAEIVADLYLATLSRLPNAEELQVATAAYNAPDSTRQSATEDVCWALLNSAEFVLNH
;
A
#
# COMPACT_ATOMS: atom_id res chain seq x y z
N MET A 1 11.08 -2.63 -4.42
CA MET A 1 12.37 -3.17 -4.87
C MET A 1 12.54 -4.55 -4.28
N LEU A 2 12.78 -5.54 -5.12
CA LEU A 2 13.18 -6.87 -4.64
C LEU A 2 14.62 -6.82 -4.09
N PRO A 3 14.95 -7.60 -3.06
CA PRO A 3 16.33 -7.75 -2.63
C PRO A 3 17.18 -8.30 -3.78
N THR A 4 18.42 -7.86 -3.89
CA THR A 4 19.37 -8.42 -4.86
C THR A 4 19.68 -9.87 -4.49
N PRO A 5 20.07 -10.73 -5.46
CA PRO A 5 20.47 -12.10 -5.15
C PRO A 5 21.54 -12.20 -4.06
N ASP A 6 22.46 -11.24 -4.00
CA ASP A 6 23.52 -11.21 -2.99
C ASP A 6 22.98 -10.83 -1.60
N GLU A 7 22.06 -9.88 -1.52
CA GLU A 7 21.35 -9.58 -0.27
C GLU A 7 20.51 -10.76 0.22
N VAL A 8 19.84 -11.48 -0.69
CA VAL A 8 19.09 -12.70 -0.33
C VAL A 8 20.04 -13.77 0.19
N ARG A 9 21.19 -13.99 -0.45
CA ARG A 9 22.21 -14.94 0.03
C ARG A 9 22.71 -14.58 1.41
N GLU A 10 23.00 -13.31 1.65
CA GLU A 10 23.41 -12.80 2.95
C GLU A 10 22.34 -13.08 4.02
N LEU A 11 21.07 -12.80 3.71
CA LEU A 11 19.93 -13.02 4.61
C LEU A 11 19.67 -14.51 4.91
N LEU A 12 19.85 -15.38 3.91
CA LEU A 12 19.70 -16.82 4.07
C LEU A 12 20.85 -17.46 4.86
N GLY A 13 21.87 -16.68 5.25
CA GLY A 13 23.04 -17.21 5.95
C GLY A 13 23.90 -18.09 5.04
N ALA A 14 23.84 -17.87 3.72
CA ALA A 14 24.76 -18.52 2.80
C ALA A 14 26.15 -17.91 2.99
N GLU A 15 26.92 -18.49 3.90
CA GLU A 15 28.37 -18.39 3.87
C GLU A 15 28.84 -18.59 2.42
N ARG A 16 29.80 -17.77 2.00
CA ARG A 16 30.52 -17.94 0.74
C ARG A 16 31.28 -19.27 0.74
N THR A 17 30.61 -20.39 0.56
CA THR A 17 31.25 -21.66 0.22
C THR A 17 31.13 -21.90 -1.28
N TYR A 18 32.04 -21.28 -2.03
CA TYR A 18 32.51 -21.82 -3.29
C TYR A 18 33.90 -22.39 -3.06
N LEU A 19 34.13 -23.65 -3.42
CA LEU A 19 35.47 -24.19 -3.61
C LEU A 19 35.60 -24.77 -5.01
N ALA A 20 36.21 -23.97 -5.88
CA ALA A 20 37.05 -24.47 -6.96
C ALA A 20 38.26 -25.19 -6.37
N GLY A 21 38.65 -26.34 -6.93
CA GLY A 21 39.97 -26.92 -6.67
C GLY A 21 40.08 -27.98 -5.56
N GLY A 22 38.98 -28.62 -5.14
CA GLY A 22 39.05 -29.93 -4.47
C GLY A 22 39.30 -29.93 -2.96
N LYS A 23 38.18 -30.06 -2.22
CA LYS A 23 37.96 -30.48 -0.80
C LYS A 23 37.74 -29.36 0.24
N VAL A 24 36.69 -29.33 1.10
CA VAL A 24 35.55 -30.26 1.42
C VAL A 24 34.33 -29.51 2.09
N ARG A 25 33.10 -29.81 1.60
CA ARG A 25 31.73 -30.05 2.20
C ARG A 25 31.04 -29.03 3.17
N LYS A 26 29.69 -28.85 3.20
CA LYS A 26 28.53 -29.80 3.15
C LYS A 26 27.29 -29.27 2.36
N TRP A 27 26.69 -30.14 1.53
CA TRP A 27 25.23 -30.35 1.44
C TRP A 27 25.05 -31.87 1.46
N GLU A 28 24.77 -32.44 2.62
CA GLU A 28 24.36 -33.83 2.76
C GLU A 28 22.92 -33.77 3.26
N SER A 29 21.97 -34.04 2.35
CA SER A 29 20.58 -34.30 2.70
C SER A 29 20.52 -35.64 3.41
N GLU A 30 20.48 -35.63 4.74
CA GLU A 30 20.00 -36.77 5.50
C GLU A 30 18.47 -36.76 5.48
N LYS A 31 17.92 -37.69 4.68
CA LYS A 31 16.57 -38.27 4.75
C LYS A 31 15.59 -37.63 5.75
N GLY A 32 14.55 -36.98 5.21
CA GLY A 32 13.29 -36.79 5.92
C GLY A 32 12.50 -35.57 5.44
N ASP A 33 11.57 -35.79 4.50
CA ASP A 33 10.45 -34.90 4.18
C ASP A 33 10.79 -33.43 3.84
N ASP A 34 11.32 -33.21 2.64
CA ASP A 34 11.58 -31.87 2.07
C ASP A 34 10.33 -31.23 1.42
N SER A 35 9.17 -31.33 2.07
CA SER A 35 7.96 -30.61 1.63
C SER A 35 7.90 -29.14 2.12
N HIS A 36 8.84 -28.71 2.97
CA HIS A 36 8.85 -27.36 3.54
C HIS A 36 10.27 -26.79 3.67
N LEU A 37 10.80 -26.19 2.60
CA LEU A 37 11.88 -25.21 2.75
C LEU A 37 11.30 -23.96 3.47
N PRO A 38 11.89 -23.47 4.58
CA PRO A 38 11.28 -22.41 5.34
C PRO A 38 11.41 -21.07 4.62
N THR A 39 10.29 -20.39 4.38
CA THR A 39 10.22 -18.93 4.37
C THR A 39 10.54 -18.45 5.79
N PHE A 40 11.83 -18.35 6.11
CA PHE A 40 12.40 -18.19 7.46
C PHE A 40 12.10 -19.37 8.41
N PRO A 41 13.13 -20.03 9.00
CA PRO A 41 12.89 -21.10 9.95
C PRO A 41 12.11 -20.57 11.16
N PRO A 42 11.23 -21.39 11.79
CA PRO A 42 10.71 -21.06 13.11
C PRO A 42 11.87 -20.78 14.07
N ALA A 43 11.66 -19.86 15.01
CA ALA A 43 12.66 -19.14 15.80
C ALA A 43 13.58 -19.97 16.74
N HIS A 44 13.86 -21.24 16.44
CA HIS A 44 14.48 -22.19 17.36
C HIS A 44 15.65 -23.00 16.78
N LEU A 45 16.33 -22.52 15.73
CA LEU A 45 17.64 -23.07 15.37
C LEU A 45 18.74 -22.43 16.26
N PRO A 46 19.51 -23.23 17.02
CA PRO A 46 20.54 -22.71 17.93
C PRO A 46 21.75 -22.18 17.15
N GLY A 47 22.23 -20.99 17.51
CA GLY A 47 23.50 -20.41 17.04
C GLY A 47 23.39 -19.05 16.34
N THR A 48 22.24 -18.73 15.74
CA THR A 48 21.99 -17.46 15.04
C THR A 48 20.78 -16.77 15.66
N ASN A 49 20.92 -15.56 16.17
CA ASN A 49 19.78 -14.83 16.74
C ASN A 49 18.91 -14.26 15.60
N TYR A 50 18.08 -15.12 14.99
CA TYR A 50 17.16 -14.78 13.90
C TYR A 50 16.21 -13.64 14.26
N VAL A 51 15.90 -13.44 15.55
CA VAL A 51 15.12 -12.30 16.03
C VAL A 51 15.87 -10.99 15.79
N THR A 52 17.15 -10.94 16.15
CA THR A 52 18.00 -9.75 15.93
C THR A 52 18.22 -9.47 14.44
N LEU A 53 18.46 -10.49 13.62
CA LEU A 53 18.59 -10.33 12.18
C LEU A 53 17.31 -9.79 11.54
N ARG A 54 16.15 -10.34 11.93
CA ARG A 54 14.85 -9.87 11.44
C ARG A 54 14.58 -8.42 11.80
N ARG A 55 14.82 -8.04 13.07
CA ARG A 55 14.67 -6.65 13.52
C ARG A 55 15.52 -5.70 12.70
N THR A 56 16.79 -6.04 12.52
CA THR A 56 17.73 -5.28 11.70
C THR A 56 17.26 -5.14 10.25
N PHE A 57 16.69 -6.21 9.68
CA PHE A 57 16.13 -6.16 8.33
C PHE A 57 14.87 -5.29 8.24
N ILE A 58 13.96 -5.39 9.22
CA ILE A 58 12.78 -4.52 9.34
C ILE A 58 13.21 -3.05 9.45
N ASP A 59 14.20 -2.75 10.30
CA ASP A 59 14.82 -1.42 10.43
C ASP A 59 15.29 -0.90 9.07
N ARG A 60 16.08 -1.72 8.37
CA ARG A 60 16.62 -1.38 7.06
C ARG A 60 15.51 -1.13 6.04
N LEU A 61 14.43 -1.93 6.04
CA LEU A 61 13.30 -1.74 5.13
C LEU A 61 12.51 -0.47 5.44
N LEU A 62 12.30 -0.15 6.71
CA LEU A 62 11.56 1.06 7.12
C LEU A 62 12.39 2.34 6.94
N SER A 63 13.72 2.25 6.89
CA SER A 63 14.60 3.40 6.61
C SER A 63 14.76 3.70 5.12
N ARG A 64 14.28 2.83 4.23
CA ARG A 64 14.42 3.00 2.79
C ARG A 64 13.57 4.17 2.25
N PRO A 65 14.04 4.90 1.22
CA PRO A 65 13.26 5.98 0.62
C PRO A 65 11.96 5.47 -0.02
N GLU A 66 11.93 4.24 -0.55
CA GLU A 66 10.74 3.67 -1.20
C GLU A 66 9.56 3.45 -0.23
N TYR A 67 9.81 3.45 1.09
CA TYR A 67 8.75 3.50 2.10
C TYR A 67 7.78 4.65 1.82
N ALA A 68 8.32 5.84 1.58
CA ALA A 68 7.52 7.04 1.38
C ALA A 68 6.72 6.98 0.09
N ASP A 69 7.33 6.45 -0.98
CA ASP A 69 6.65 6.28 -2.27
C ASP A 69 5.49 5.29 -2.16
N TYR A 70 5.68 4.21 -1.38
CA TYR A 70 4.64 3.21 -1.15
C TYR A 70 3.44 3.76 -0.40
N TRP A 71 3.68 4.41 0.74
CA TRP A 71 2.59 4.93 1.56
C TRP A 71 1.94 6.17 0.96
N ALA A 72 2.69 7.01 0.24
CA ALA A 72 2.11 8.12 -0.51
C ALA A 72 1.14 7.63 -1.59
N ASN A 73 1.49 6.61 -2.38
CA ASN A 73 0.56 6.05 -3.38
C ASN A 73 -0.71 5.50 -2.73
N LYS A 74 -0.60 4.79 -1.59
CA LYS A 74 -1.78 4.31 -0.85
C LYS A 74 -2.69 5.46 -0.43
N TRP A 75 -2.12 6.57 0.04
CA TRP A 75 -2.92 7.74 0.43
C TRP A 75 -3.46 8.53 -0.76
N ALA A 76 -2.72 8.59 -1.87
CA ALA A 76 -3.22 9.17 -3.12
C ALA A 76 -4.46 8.41 -3.62
N ASP A 77 -4.47 7.08 -3.49
CA ASP A 77 -5.64 6.25 -3.83
C ASP A 77 -6.83 6.48 -2.90
N LEU A 78 -6.61 6.89 -1.65
CA LEU A 78 -7.69 7.19 -0.69
C LEU A 78 -8.26 8.59 -0.92
N LEU A 79 -7.39 9.57 -1.17
CA LEU A 79 -7.76 10.97 -1.40
C LEU A 79 -8.29 11.20 -2.81
N ARG A 80 -7.88 10.37 -3.77
CA ARG A 80 -8.33 10.34 -5.18
C ARG A 80 -8.36 11.71 -5.86
N PRO A 81 -7.24 12.46 -5.86
CA PRO A 81 -7.22 13.76 -6.54
C PRO A 81 -7.46 13.56 -8.04
N ASN A 82 -8.58 14.07 -8.55
CA ASN A 82 -8.92 13.88 -9.95
C ASN A 82 -8.28 14.98 -10.82
N PRO A 83 -7.26 14.70 -11.65
CA PRO A 83 -6.59 15.72 -12.48
C PRO A 83 -7.48 16.44 -13.49
N ASP A 84 -8.61 15.87 -13.90
CA ASP A 84 -9.60 16.55 -14.76
C ASP A 84 -10.41 17.59 -13.96
N ARG A 85 -10.67 17.30 -12.69
CA ARG A 85 -11.38 18.20 -11.76
C ARG A 85 -10.47 19.22 -11.10
N VAL A 86 -9.37 18.79 -10.45
CA VAL A 86 -8.52 19.69 -9.67
C VAL A 86 -7.35 20.29 -10.46
N GLY A 87 -7.07 19.76 -11.65
CA GLY A 87 -5.94 20.14 -12.48
C GLY A 87 -4.65 19.37 -12.15
N VAL A 88 -3.87 19.07 -13.19
CA VAL A 88 -2.64 18.24 -13.11
C VAL A 88 -1.63 18.77 -12.09
N LYS A 89 -1.44 20.10 -12.02
CA LYS A 89 -0.52 20.73 -11.06
C LYS A 89 -0.95 20.48 -9.61
N SER A 90 -2.24 20.55 -9.30
CA SER A 90 -2.77 20.28 -7.96
C SER A 90 -2.49 18.85 -7.54
N VAL A 91 -2.71 17.89 -8.45
CA VAL A 91 -2.40 16.47 -8.19
C VAL A 91 -0.93 16.28 -7.84
N PHE A 92 -0.03 16.89 -8.62
CA PHE A 92 1.41 16.83 -8.37
C PHE A 92 1.77 17.43 -6.99
N VAL A 93 1.21 18.60 -6.64
CA VAL A 93 1.48 19.27 -5.36
C VAL A 93 1.01 18.42 -4.17
N LEU A 94 -0.16 17.80 -4.25
CA LEU A 94 -0.63 16.88 -3.21
C LEU A 94 0.26 15.63 -3.11
N ASP A 95 0.64 15.03 -4.25
CA ASP A 95 1.54 13.88 -4.28
C ASP A 95 2.89 14.19 -3.60
N GLN A 96 3.49 15.35 -3.90
CA GLN A 96 4.74 15.76 -3.26
C GLN A 96 4.58 15.93 -1.76
N TRP A 97 3.51 16.58 -1.29
CA TRP A 97 3.24 16.72 0.15
C TRP A 97 3.02 15.37 0.84
N LEU A 98 2.34 14.42 0.18
CA LEU A 98 2.17 13.06 0.70
C LEU A 98 3.53 12.37 0.86
N ARG A 99 4.35 12.35 -0.20
CA ARG A 99 5.68 11.71 -0.18
C ARG A 99 6.58 12.36 0.86
N ASP A 100 6.57 13.69 0.96
CA ASP A 100 7.36 14.43 1.95
C ASP A 100 6.94 14.09 3.38
N SER A 101 5.63 13.99 3.65
CA SER A 101 5.09 13.62 4.96
C SER A 101 5.56 12.23 5.40
N PHE A 102 5.54 11.24 4.51
CA PHE A 102 6.06 9.90 4.83
C PHE A 102 7.59 9.85 4.89
N ARG A 103 8.30 10.61 4.06
CA ARG A 103 9.78 10.69 4.12
C ARG A 103 10.26 11.22 5.47
N GLN A 104 9.55 12.19 6.02
CA GLN A 104 9.83 12.81 7.32
C GLN A 104 9.35 11.97 8.52
N ASN A 105 8.69 10.84 8.28
CA ASN A 105 7.99 10.06 9.31
C ASN A 105 7.04 10.93 10.15
N LYS A 106 6.27 11.80 9.49
CA LYS A 106 5.33 12.70 10.17
C LYS A 106 4.38 11.89 11.05
N PRO A 107 4.21 12.26 12.34
CA PRO A 107 3.19 11.67 13.20
C PRO A 107 1.81 11.67 12.54
N TYR A 108 1.07 10.58 12.66
CA TYR A 108 -0.18 10.44 11.91
C TYR A 108 -1.27 11.43 12.34
N ASP A 109 -1.30 11.80 13.61
CA ASP A 109 -2.14 12.87 14.14
C ASP A 109 -1.81 14.24 13.51
N GLU A 110 -0.53 14.59 13.39
CA GLU A 110 -0.11 15.82 12.70
C GLU A 110 -0.47 15.79 11.22
N PHE A 111 -0.24 14.66 10.55
CA PHE A 111 -0.63 14.44 9.15
C PHE A 111 -2.13 14.68 8.93
N VAL A 112 -2.98 14.12 9.80
CA VAL A 112 -4.44 14.30 9.71
C VAL A 112 -4.87 15.71 10.11
N ARG A 113 -4.22 16.31 11.11
CA ARG A 113 -4.47 17.70 11.51
C ARG A 113 -4.20 18.68 10.37
N GLU A 114 -3.12 18.50 9.63
CA GLU A 114 -2.81 19.31 8.43
C GLU A 114 -3.88 19.16 7.34
N ILE A 115 -4.48 17.97 7.18
CA ILE A 115 -5.59 17.75 6.25
C ILE A 115 -6.86 18.49 6.72
N LEU A 116 -7.24 18.34 8.00
CA LEU A 116 -8.46 18.96 8.52
C LEU A 116 -8.38 20.48 8.59
N LEU A 117 -7.19 21.03 8.83
CA LEU A 117 -6.95 22.46 8.97
C LEU A 117 -6.34 23.08 7.72
N ALA A 118 -6.43 22.41 6.57
CA ALA A 118 -5.82 22.90 5.35
C ALA A 118 -6.33 24.31 5.00
N GLU A 119 -5.37 25.18 4.70
CA GLU A 119 -5.56 26.52 4.16
C GLU A 119 -4.45 26.78 3.13
N GLY A 120 -4.62 27.83 2.34
CA GLY A 120 -3.68 28.20 1.30
C GLY A 120 -4.16 27.79 -0.09
N THR A 121 -3.21 27.69 -1.02
CA THR A 121 -3.47 27.56 -2.45
C THR A 121 -3.31 26.12 -2.93
N ASN A 122 -4.21 25.65 -3.78
CA ASN A 122 -4.13 24.31 -4.39
C ASN A 122 -2.85 24.06 -5.23
N HIS A 123 -2.09 25.11 -5.55
CA HIS A 123 -0.84 25.03 -6.32
C HIS A 123 0.43 25.11 -5.48
N ARG A 124 0.31 25.25 -4.15
CA ARG A 124 1.45 25.28 -3.22
C ARG A 124 1.22 24.40 -1.99
N ASP A 125 -0.02 24.31 -1.53
CA ASP A 125 -0.41 23.69 -0.28
C ASP A 125 -1.18 22.39 -0.59
N GLY A 126 -0.49 21.25 -0.48
CA GLY A 126 -1.00 19.93 -0.88
C GLY A 126 -2.38 19.60 -0.31
N PRO A 127 -2.61 19.67 1.01
CA PRO A 127 -3.90 19.39 1.61
C PRO A 127 -5.07 20.25 1.10
N ALA A 128 -4.80 21.48 0.61
CA ALA A 128 -5.84 22.35 0.04
C ALA A 128 -6.45 21.77 -1.25
N VAL A 129 -5.75 20.83 -1.91
CA VAL A 129 -6.26 20.12 -3.09
C VAL A 129 -7.47 19.25 -2.76
N ILE A 130 -7.57 18.72 -1.53
CA ILE A 130 -8.70 17.93 -1.07
C ILE A 130 -9.98 18.78 -1.03
N TYR A 131 -9.88 20.03 -0.60
CA TYR A 131 -10.98 21.00 -0.55
C TYR A 131 -11.35 21.54 -1.94
N ARG A 132 -10.38 21.59 -2.86
CA ARG A 132 -10.64 21.85 -4.28
C ARG A 132 -11.43 20.71 -4.93
N ASP A 133 -11.10 19.47 -4.55
CA ASP A 133 -11.74 18.27 -5.05
C ASP A 133 -13.16 18.10 -4.47
N ARG A 134 -13.33 18.36 -3.17
CA ARG A 134 -14.56 18.24 -2.37
C ARG A 134 -14.93 19.60 -1.79
N ARG A 135 -15.78 20.34 -2.50
CA ARG A 135 -16.04 21.76 -2.20
C ARG A 135 -17.15 21.92 -1.17
N GLU A 136 -18.08 20.97 -1.13
CA GLU A 136 -19.23 21.06 -0.24
C GLU A 136 -18.92 20.41 1.12
N PRO A 137 -19.39 21.00 2.24
CA PRO A 137 -19.24 20.41 3.58
C PRO A 137 -19.71 18.96 3.69
N ALA A 138 -20.75 18.59 2.94
CA ALA A 138 -21.26 17.23 2.88
C ALA A 138 -20.26 16.25 2.23
N GLU A 139 -19.53 16.68 1.19
CA GLU A 139 -18.54 15.83 0.53
C GLU A 139 -17.31 15.58 1.42
N LEU A 140 -16.89 16.60 2.17
CA LEU A 140 -15.83 16.50 3.17
C LEU A 140 -16.23 15.58 4.33
N THR A 141 -17.49 15.67 4.76
CA THR A 141 -18.05 14.79 5.79
C THR A 141 -17.95 13.32 5.41
N THR A 142 -18.37 12.96 4.20
CA THR A 142 -18.31 11.58 3.70
C THR A 142 -16.88 11.04 3.72
N ILE A 143 -15.92 11.76 3.13
CA ILE A 143 -14.55 11.26 3.03
C ILE A 143 -13.83 11.25 4.38
N PHE A 144 -13.99 12.28 5.23
CA PHE A 144 -13.28 12.36 6.50
C PHE A 144 -13.85 11.43 7.57
N SER A 145 -15.16 11.18 7.60
CA SER A 145 -15.72 10.16 8.50
C SER A 145 -15.20 8.77 8.14
N GLN A 146 -15.15 8.45 6.85
CA GLN A 146 -14.68 7.15 6.37
C GLN A 146 -13.17 6.96 6.59
N LEU A 147 -12.36 7.98 6.31
CA LEU A 147 -10.91 7.88 6.47
C LEU A 147 -10.48 7.91 7.93
N PHE A 148 -11.00 8.83 8.73
CA PHE A 148 -10.45 9.11 10.05
C PHE A 148 -11.26 8.57 11.22
N LEU A 149 -12.55 8.29 11.03
CA LEU A 149 -13.37 7.61 12.06
C LEU A 149 -13.55 6.12 11.78
N GLY A 150 -13.34 5.70 10.52
CA GLY A 150 -13.74 4.35 10.08
C GLY A 150 -15.25 4.18 10.12
N THR A 151 -16.01 5.25 9.88
CA THR A 151 -17.47 5.25 9.93
C THR A 151 -18.03 5.83 8.63
N ARG A 152 -18.98 5.12 8.03
CA ARG A 152 -19.61 5.50 6.77
C ARG A 152 -20.88 6.31 7.03
N LEU A 153 -20.72 7.61 7.28
CA LEU A 153 -21.85 8.51 7.49
C LEU A 153 -22.65 8.81 6.20
N GLU A 154 -22.19 8.37 5.03
CA GLU A 154 -22.80 8.72 3.73
C GLU A 154 -24.29 8.36 3.64
N CYS A 155 -24.73 7.20 4.13
CA CYS A 155 -26.15 6.85 4.11
C CYS A 155 -26.98 7.82 4.98
N ALA A 156 -26.39 8.31 6.08
CA ALA A 156 -27.01 9.29 6.96
C ALA A 156 -27.26 10.64 6.27
N ARG A 157 -26.61 10.92 5.13
CA ARG A 157 -26.82 12.15 4.36
C ARG A 157 -28.27 12.35 3.93
N CYS A 158 -28.98 11.28 3.57
CA CYS A 158 -30.32 11.37 2.97
C CYS A 158 -31.42 10.82 3.88
N HIS A 159 -31.12 9.83 4.72
CA HIS A 159 -32.05 9.19 5.63
C HIS A 159 -31.31 8.66 6.86
N HIS A 160 -32.01 8.24 7.91
CA HIS A 160 -31.36 7.55 9.03
C HIS A 160 -30.61 6.31 8.53
N HIS A 161 -29.38 6.10 9.01
CA HIS A 161 -28.57 4.99 8.54
C HIS A 161 -29.29 3.64 8.84
N PRO A 162 -29.48 2.72 7.87
CA PRO A 162 -30.37 1.57 8.06
C PRO A 162 -29.94 0.60 9.16
N ASN A 163 -28.63 0.48 9.37
CA ASN A 163 -28.01 -0.50 10.27
C ASN A 163 -27.08 0.14 11.32
N GLU A 164 -27.19 1.45 11.55
CA GLU A 164 -26.39 2.19 12.54
C GLU A 164 -27.25 3.24 13.23
N LYS A 165 -26.73 3.80 14.32
CA LYS A 165 -27.42 4.82 15.10
C LYS A 165 -27.40 6.22 14.49
N TRP A 166 -26.65 6.43 13.40
CA TRP A 166 -26.43 7.77 12.84
C TRP A 166 -27.65 8.29 12.09
N ALA A 167 -28.13 9.45 12.52
CA ALA A 167 -29.21 10.18 11.90
C ALA A 167 -28.69 11.23 10.90
N GLN A 168 -29.62 11.78 10.12
CA GLN A 168 -29.32 12.88 9.20
C GLN A 168 -28.80 14.12 9.94
N ASP A 169 -29.28 14.36 11.17
CA ASP A 169 -28.75 15.39 12.04
C ASP A 169 -27.26 15.20 12.32
N ASP A 170 -26.81 13.98 12.65
CA ASP A 170 -25.39 13.71 12.94
C ASP A 170 -24.50 14.01 11.73
N PHE A 171 -24.96 13.66 10.53
CA PHE A 171 -24.24 13.95 9.28
C PHE A 171 -24.07 15.47 9.09
N TYR A 172 -25.16 16.23 9.20
CA TYR A 172 -25.08 17.68 8.94
C TYR A 172 -24.48 18.48 10.11
N GLN A 173 -24.50 17.95 11.33
CA GLN A 173 -23.72 18.48 12.46
C GLN A 173 -22.22 18.29 12.26
N PHE A 174 -21.80 17.15 11.71
CA PHE A 174 -20.41 16.97 11.31
C PHE A 174 -20.03 17.90 10.16
N ALA A 175 -20.91 18.02 9.14
CA ALA A 175 -20.70 18.92 8.03
C ALA A 175 -20.57 20.39 8.47
N ALA A 176 -21.25 20.79 9.55
CA ALA A 176 -21.17 22.15 10.07
C ALA A 176 -19.74 22.57 10.48
N PHE A 177 -18.82 21.64 10.77
CA PHE A 177 -17.40 21.96 10.97
C PHE A 177 -16.75 22.60 9.73
N PHE A 178 -17.23 22.31 8.51
CA PHE A 178 -16.63 22.78 7.27
C PHE A 178 -17.37 23.98 6.65
N GLY A 179 -18.49 24.43 7.25
CA GLY A 179 -19.29 25.54 6.71
C GLY A 179 -18.57 26.90 6.68
N THR A 180 -17.52 27.06 7.49
CA THR A 180 -16.67 28.25 7.59
C THR A 180 -15.50 28.26 6.62
N VAL A 181 -15.28 27.17 5.87
CA VAL A 181 -14.26 27.13 4.82
C VAL A 181 -14.74 27.95 3.63
N LYS A 182 -13.98 28.97 3.26
CA LYS A 182 -14.23 29.79 2.07
C LYS A 182 -13.16 29.54 1.03
N GLN A 183 -13.53 29.82 -0.21
CA GLN A 183 -12.65 29.73 -1.37
C GLN A 183 -12.69 31.04 -2.16
N LYS A 184 -11.55 31.44 -2.72
CA LYS A 184 -11.43 32.55 -3.67
C LYS A 184 -10.50 32.17 -4.82
N GLY A 185 -10.76 32.65 -6.03
CA GLY A 185 -9.92 32.38 -7.20
C GLY A 185 -10.74 32.12 -8.47
N ALA A 186 -10.06 31.67 -9.53
CA ALA A 186 -10.64 31.52 -10.86
C ALA A 186 -11.63 30.33 -11.02
N GLY A 187 -11.91 29.60 -9.94
CA GLY A 187 -12.90 28.51 -9.95
C GLY A 187 -12.48 27.30 -10.79
N LEU A 188 -13.41 26.34 -10.90
CA LEU A 188 -13.45 25.32 -11.94
C LEU A 188 -14.03 25.95 -13.21
N SER A 189 -13.19 26.25 -14.21
CA SER A 189 -13.66 26.65 -15.54
C SER A 189 -13.41 25.49 -16.51
N PRO A 190 -14.45 24.76 -16.96
CA PRO A 190 -14.28 23.77 -18.02
C PRO A 190 -13.76 24.44 -19.30
N PRO A 191 -12.85 23.81 -20.08
CA PRO A 191 -12.25 22.50 -19.88
C PRO A 191 -10.92 22.52 -19.09
N ILE A 192 -10.50 23.67 -18.58
CA ILE A 192 -9.17 23.85 -17.96
C ILE A 192 -9.31 24.19 -16.48
N SER A 193 -9.33 23.16 -15.64
CA SER A 193 -9.28 23.27 -14.18
C SER A 193 -7.90 23.72 -13.63
N ALA A 194 -7.17 24.56 -14.38
CA ALA A 194 -5.82 25.06 -14.04
C ALA A 194 -5.82 26.38 -13.24
N GLY A 195 -7.01 26.86 -12.83
CA GLY A 195 -7.12 28.04 -11.98
C GLY A 195 -6.49 27.83 -10.60
N THR A 196 -5.86 28.88 -10.07
CA THR A 196 -5.45 28.89 -8.66
C THR A 196 -6.65 29.29 -7.80
N GLU A 197 -6.93 28.49 -6.78
CA GLU A 197 -7.89 28.77 -5.72
C GLU A 197 -7.19 28.77 -4.37
N THR A 198 -7.60 29.70 -3.50
CA THR A 198 -7.14 29.80 -2.12
C THR A 198 -8.28 29.43 -1.19
N PHE A 199 -8.03 28.49 -0.29
CA PHE A 199 -8.94 28.04 0.76
C PHE A 199 -8.49 28.65 2.09
N TYR A 200 -9.45 29.13 2.88
CA TYR A 200 -9.16 29.81 4.14
C TYR A 200 -10.39 29.77 5.04
N PHE A 201 -10.15 29.79 6.35
CA PHE A 201 -11.21 30.08 7.31
C PHE A 201 -11.68 31.53 7.17
N ALA A 202 -12.99 31.73 7.11
CA ALA A 202 -13.60 33.03 7.37
C ALA A 202 -14.81 32.85 8.29
N PRO A 203 -15.01 33.74 9.28
CA PRO A 203 -16.20 33.72 10.11
C PRO A 203 -17.47 33.81 9.25
N GLY A 204 -18.49 33.06 9.65
CA GLY A 204 -19.74 32.96 8.91
C GLY A 204 -19.78 31.80 7.90
N GLY A 205 -21.00 31.42 7.53
CA GLY A 205 -21.26 30.14 6.88
C GLY A 205 -21.97 29.20 7.85
N ALA A 206 -23.05 28.62 7.36
CA ALA A 206 -23.93 27.75 8.11
C ALA A 206 -24.29 26.57 7.22
N VAL A 207 -24.25 25.38 7.79
CA VAL A 207 -24.82 24.20 7.16
C VAL A 207 -26.25 24.07 7.66
N LYS A 208 -27.20 23.92 6.74
CA LYS A 208 -28.61 23.70 7.09
C LYS A 208 -28.97 22.23 6.93
N HIS A 209 -29.83 21.74 7.82
CA HIS A 209 -30.46 20.45 7.62
C HIS A 209 -31.36 20.51 6.36
N PRO A 210 -31.28 19.54 5.44
CA PRO A 210 -31.97 19.61 4.16
C PRO A 210 -33.49 19.48 4.28
N VAL A 211 -33.99 18.85 5.35
CA VAL A 211 -35.43 18.63 5.57
C VAL A 211 -36.05 19.70 6.48
N THR A 212 -35.41 20.03 7.59
CA THR A 212 -35.97 20.94 8.61
C THR A 212 -35.58 22.40 8.36
N GLY A 213 -34.53 22.64 7.58
CA GLY A 213 -34.01 24.00 7.31
C GLY A 213 -33.25 24.62 8.49
N GLU A 214 -33.15 23.91 9.62
CA GLU A 214 -32.43 24.36 10.81
C GLU A 214 -30.94 24.52 10.53
N VAL A 215 -30.33 25.52 11.17
CA VAL A 215 -28.88 25.71 11.12
C VAL A 215 -28.22 24.74 12.08
N MET A 216 -27.38 23.86 11.56
CA MET A 216 -26.70 22.83 12.34
C MET A 216 -25.54 23.42 13.10
N LEU A 217 -25.48 23.12 14.40
CA LEU A 217 -24.31 23.40 15.23
C LEU A 217 -23.24 22.32 15.03
N PRO A 218 -21.95 22.70 14.91
CA PRO A 218 -20.87 21.71 14.78
C PRO A 218 -20.84 20.73 15.96
N ARG A 219 -20.89 19.44 15.64
CA ARG A 219 -20.77 18.35 16.62
C ARG A 219 -20.19 17.11 15.96
N ALA A 220 -19.21 16.50 16.62
CA ALA A 220 -18.60 15.26 16.16
C ALA A 220 -19.47 14.05 16.54
N PRO A 221 -19.37 12.90 15.85
CA PRO A 221 -20.20 11.73 16.13
C PRO A 221 -19.83 11.18 17.51
N ASP A 222 -20.81 11.01 18.39
CA ASP A 222 -20.62 10.73 19.82
C ASP A 222 -19.73 11.73 20.59
N GLY A 223 -19.40 12.86 19.96
CA GLY A 223 -18.58 13.90 20.56
C GLY A 223 -19.41 14.95 21.31
N PRO A 224 -18.74 15.79 22.11
CA PRO A 224 -19.37 16.95 22.71
C PRO A 224 -19.86 17.90 21.62
N ALA A 225 -20.96 18.59 21.89
CA ALA A 225 -21.39 19.69 21.03
C ALA A 225 -20.36 20.83 21.10
N THR A 226 -19.88 21.29 19.95
CA THR A 226 -18.83 22.31 19.89
C THR A 226 -19.46 23.65 19.58
N ARG A 227 -19.52 24.53 20.59
CA ARG A 227 -19.78 25.95 20.35
C ARG A 227 -18.45 26.61 19.96
N SER A 228 -18.30 26.96 18.69
CA SER A 228 -17.15 27.76 18.26
C SER A 228 -17.38 29.19 18.75
N GLY A 229 -16.41 29.74 19.48
CA GLY A 229 -16.43 31.17 19.83
C GLY A 229 -16.44 32.03 18.57
N GLU A 230 -16.95 33.25 18.67
CA GLU A 230 -16.92 34.20 17.55
C GLU A 230 -15.48 34.33 17.01
N GLY A 231 -15.31 34.17 15.70
CA GLY A 231 -14.01 34.27 15.05
C GLY A 231 -13.08 33.06 15.18
N THR A 232 -13.53 31.94 15.77
CA THR A 232 -12.73 30.71 15.87
C THR A 232 -13.10 29.71 14.78
N ASP A 233 -12.09 29.01 14.23
CA ASP A 233 -12.31 27.97 13.23
C ASP A 233 -12.86 26.69 13.90
N PRO A 234 -14.12 26.28 13.64
CA PRO A 234 -14.70 25.06 14.20
C PRO A 234 -13.87 23.81 13.91
N ARG A 235 -13.13 23.77 12.78
CA ARG A 235 -12.30 22.62 12.40
C ARG A 235 -11.18 22.35 13.41
N ARG A 236 -10.72 23.37 14.16
CA ARG A 236 -9.70 23.19 15.20
C ARG A 236 -10.21 22.30 16.33
N ALA A 237 -11.42 22.55 16.80
CA ALA A 237 -12.05 21.73 17.81
C ALA A 237 -12.34 20.30 17.30
N LEU A 238 -12.70 20.15 16.02
CA LEU A 238 -12.82 18.83 15.39
C LEU A 238 -11.47 18.10 15.37
N ALA A 239 -10.40 18.77 14.95
CA ALA A 239 -9.06 18.18 14.90
C ALA A 239 -8.57 17.80 16.30
N ASP A 240 -8.73 18.68 17.29
CA ASP A 240 -8.36 18.45 18.69
C ASP A 240 -9.12 17.26 19.29
N TRP A 241 -10.44 17.14 19.02
CA TRP A 241 -11.24 16.00 19.45
C TRP A 241 -10.86 14.70 18.75
N LEU A 242 -10.60 14.77 17.45
CA LEU A 242 -10.32 13.58 16.64
C LEU A 242 -9.00 12.93 17.05
N ILE A 243 -7.95 13.73 17.23
CA ILE A 243 -6.61 13.25 17.57
C ILE A 243 -6.39 13.08 19.08
N ALA A 244 -7.44 13.25 19.89
CA ALA A 244 -7.34 13.05 21.33
C ALA A 244 -6.93 11.59 21.64
N PRO A 245 -6.06 11.35 22.64
CA PRO A 245 -5.62 10.00 23.02
C PRO A 245 -6.74 9.03 23.39
N ASP A 246 -7.86 9.56 23.91
CA ASP A 246 -9.04 8.80 24.34
C ASP A 246 -10.15 8.73 23.26
N ASN A 247 -9.90 9.26 22.06
CA ASN A 247 -10.85 9.18 20.95
C ASN A 247 -11.09 7.70 20.56
N PRO A 248 -12.34 7.21 20.55
CA PRO A 248 -12.62 5.79 20.34
C PRO A 248 -12.51 5.35 18.87
N PHE A 249 -12.35 6.28 17.94
CA PHE A 249 -12.38 6.03 16.50
C PHE A 249 -11.00 6.12 15.86
N PHE A 250 -10.29 7.24 16.09
CA PHE A 250 -9.15 7.65 15.30
C PHE A 250 -8.00 6.63 15.23
N ALA A 251 -7.47 6.24 16.39
CA ALA A 251 -6.36 5.29 16.46
C ALA A 251 -6.77 3.91 15.91
N ARG A 252 -8.00 3.47 16.19
CA ARG A 252 -8.52 2.17 15.72
C ARG A 252 -8.68 2.13 14.20
N ALA A 253 -9.22 3.19 13.60
CA ALA A 253 -9.37 3.30 12.15
C ALA A 253 -8.00 3.30 11.45
N ALA A 254 -7.03 4.05 11.99
CA ALA A 254 -5.66 4.07 11.48
C ALA A 254 -4.98 2.69 11.55
N VAL A 255 -5.01 2.07 12.73
CA VAL A 255 -4.41 0.74 12.97
C VAL A 255 -5.03 -0.32 12.08
N ASN A 256 -6.36 -0.36 11.97
CA ASN A 256 -7.06 -1.35 11.16
C ASN A 256 -6.72 -1.23 9.67
N ARG A 257 -6.54 0.00 9.17
CA ARG A 257 -6.14 0.24 7.79
C ARG A 257 -4.69 -0.17 7.54
N VAL A 258 -3.76 0.15 8.43
CA VAL A 258 -2.37 -0.31 8.33
C VAL A 258 -2.32 -1.83 8.40
N TRP A 259 -3.05 -2.45 9.33
CA TRP A 259 -3.17 -3.90 9.46
C TRP A 259 -3.60 -4.57 8.15
N ALA A 260 -4.65 -4.05 7.50
CA ALA A 260 -5.14 -4.58 6.24
C ALA A 260 -4.10 -4.52 5.10
N VAL A 261 -3.18 -3.54 5.12
CA VAL A 261 -2.09 -3.48 4.14
C VAL A 261 -1.10 -4.63 4.31
N PHE A 262 -0.86 -5.10 5.53
CA PHE A 262 0.06 -6.21 5.79
C PHE A 262 -0.62 -7.58 5.63
N PHE A 263 -1.85 -7.73 6.10
CA PHE A 263 -2.56 -9.02 6.12
C PHE A 263 -3.58 -9.20 4.99
N GLY A 264 -3.79 -8.20 4.13
CA GLY A 264 -4.76 -8.22 3.02
C GLY A 264 -6.22 -7.99 3.43
N ARG A 265 -6.51 -8.06 4.73
CA ARG A 265 -7.83 -7.90 5.35
C ARG A 265 -7.70 -7.17 6.69
N GLY A 266 -8.63 -6.28 6.99
CA GLY A 266 -8.72 -5.62 8.31
C GLY A 266 -9.21 -6.56 9.42
N LEU A 267 -8.92 -6.19 10.66
CA LEU A 267 -9.58 -6.77 11.84
C LEU A 267 -11.09 -6.43 11.86
N VAL A 268 -11.44 -5.27 11.32
CA VAL A 268 -12.78 -4.94 10.82
C VAL A 268 -12.68 -4.88 9.30
N GLU A 269 -13.57 -5.58 8.60
CA GLU A 269 -13.60 -5.60 7.14
C GLU A 269 -15.05 -5.32 6.67
N PRO A 270 -15.28 -4.35 5.78
CA PRO A 270 -14.30 -3.42 5.19
C PRO A 270 -13.54 -2.54 6.20
N VAL A 271 -12.36 -2.03 5.83
CA VAL A 271 -11.43 -1.39 6.79
C VAL A 271 -11.94 -0.11 7.44
N ASP A 272 -12.99 0.47 6.87
CA ASP A 272 -13.61 1.74 7.22
C ASP A 272 -15.08 1.59 7.64
N ASP A 273 -15.48 0.38 8.02
CA ASP A 273 -16.87 0.04 8.29
C ASP A 273 -17.08 -0.46 9.73
N PHE A 274 -16.68 0.37 10.71
CA PHE A 274 -16.81 0.07 12.13
C PHE A 274 -18.26 0.23 12.59
N ARG A 275 -18.94 -0.90 12.80
CA ARG A 275 -20.31 -0.94 13.31
C ARG A 275 -20.49 -2.04 14.34
N ILE A 276 -21.54 -1.92 15.15
CA ILE A 276 -21.96 -3.00 16.06
C ILE A 276 -22.34 -4.27 15.27
N SER A 277 -22.97 -4.11 14.10
CA SER A 277 -23.35 -5.19 13.17
C SER A 277 -22.18 -5.73 12.35
N ASN A 278 -21.03 -5.06 12.34
CA ASN A 278 -19.78 -5.51 11.71
C ASN A 278 -18.64 -5.53 12.74
N PRO A 279 -18.67 -6.46 13.72
CA PRO A 279 -17.73 -6.43 14.83
C PRO A 279 -16.31 -6.82 14.39
N CYS A 280 -15.34 -6.21 15.07
CA CYS A 280 -13.95 -6.58 14.99
C CYS A 280 -13.74 -8.06 15.35
N VAL A 281 -12.96 -8.78 14.56
CA VAL A 281 -12.68 -10.20 14.78
C VAL A 281 -11.86 -10.47 16.02
N ASN A 282 -11.04 -9.50 16.43
CA ASN A 282 -10.27 -9.55 17.66
C ASN A 282 -10.21 -8.16 18.31
N PRO A 283 -11.24 -7.77 19.10
CA PRO A 283 -11.34 -6.44 19.70
C PRO A 283 -10.20 -6.12 20.67
N ALA A 284 -9.70 -7.13 21.40
CA ALA A 284 -8.60 -6.97 22.34
C ALA A 284 -7.29 -6.62 21.63
N LEU A 285 -6.99 -7.31 20.52
CA LEU A 285 -5.82 -7.03 19.69
C LEU A 285 -5.88 -5.63 19.07
N LEU A 286 -7.04 -5.25 18.49
CA LEU A 286 -7.21 -3.92 17.92
C LEU A 286 -7.02 -2.83 18.98
N SER A 287 -7.56 -3.03 20.19
CA SER A 287 -7.42 -2.08 21.29
C SER A 287 -5.95 -1.97 21.73
N ALA A 288 -5.26 -3.10 21.92
CA ALA A 288 -3.85 -3.11 22.30
C ALA A 288 -2.95 -2.39 21.28
N LEU A 289 -3.18 -2.60 19.98
CA LEU A 289 -2.43 -1.90 18.93
C LEU A 289 -2.77 -0.40 18.86
N ALA A 290 -4.03 -0.02 19.09
CA ALA A 290 -4.44 1.38 19.13
C ALA A 290 -3.81 2.11 20.33
N ASP A 291 -3.83 1.50 21.51
CA ASP A 291 -3.23 2.05 22.72
C ASP A 291 -1.71 2.22 22.56
N ASP A 292 -1.04 1.21 21.97
CA ASP A 292 0.39 1.25 21.66
C ASP A 292 0.72 2.36 20.64
N PHE A 293 -0.12 2.52 19.61
CA PHE A 293 0.03 3.56 18.59
C PHE A 293 -0.09 4.97 19.18
N VAL A 294 -1.09 5.20 20.06
CA VAL A 294 -1.26 6.46 20.78
C VAL A 294 -0.07 6.73 21.70
N LYS A 295 0.37 5.72 22.47
CA LYS A 295 1.49 5.84 23.41
C LYS A 295 2.82 6.23 22.73
N HIS A 296 3.00 5.81 21.49
CA HIS A 296 4.20 6.12 20.69
C HIS A 296 4.00 7.34 19.77
N GLY A 297 3.07 8.24 20.11
CA GLY A 297 2.90 9.52 19.40
C GLY A 297 2.44 9.33 17.95
N TYR A 298 1.60 8.33 17.69
CA TYR A 298 1.04 8.05 16.37
C TYR A 298 2.12 7.78 15.28
N ASP A 299 3.25 7.19 15.66
CA ASP A 299 4.32 6.79 14.74
C ASP A 299 3.93 5.56 13.91
N LEU A 300 3.72 5.80 12.61
CA LEU A 300 3.35 4.74 11.66
C LEU A 300 4.45 3.70 11.49
N LYS A 301 5.73 4.07 11.49
CA LYS A 301 6.83 3.09 11.38
C LYS A 301 6.94 2.23 12.63
N HIS A 302 6.66 2.78 13.81
CA HIS A 302 6.55 2.01 15.03
C HIS A 302 5.46 0.93 14.91
N LEU A 303 4.24 1.32 14.53
CA LEU A 303 3.13 0.38 14.33
C LEU A 303 3.47 -0.74 13.33
N MET A 304 4.06 -0.37 12.19
CA MET A 304 4.45 -1.35 11.16
C MET A 304 5.51 -2.31 11.66
N ARG A 305 6.49 -1.82 12.42
CA ARG A 305 7.48 -2.67 13.07
C ARG A 305 6.83 -3.65 14.04
N THR A 306 5.94 -3.18 14.91
CA THR A 306 5.20 -4.03 15.86
C THR A 306 4.44 -5.14 15.13
N ILE A 307 3.80 -4.83 14.01
CA ILE A 307 3.14 -5.83 13.16
C ILE A 307 4.15 -6.83 12.57
N MET A 308 5.21 -6.36 11.92
CA MET A 308 6.19 -7.22 11.25
C MET A 308 7.01 -8.09 12.20
N GLU A 309 7.22 -7.64 13.45
CA GLU A 309 7.89 -8.41 14.49
C GLU A 309 6.98 -9.46 15.14
N SER A 310 5.67 -9.37 14.95
CA SER A 310 4.72 -10.29 15.56
C SER A 310 4.89 -11.73 15.06
N ARG A 311 4.54 -12.71 15.90
CA ARG A 311 4.45 -14.12 15.50
C ARG A 311 3.44 -14.32 14.37
N LEU A 312 2.34 -13.56 14.40
CA LEU A 312 1.25 -13.67 13.43
C LEU A 312 1.73 -13.38 12.00
N TYR A 313 2.53 -12.31 11.83
CA TYR A 313 3.09 -11.94 10.54
C TYR A 313 4.09 -12.98 9.99
N GLN A 314 4.58 -13.89 10.84
CA GLN A 314 5.57 -14.92 10.49
C GLN A 314 4.94 -16.30 10.25
N LEU A 315 3.61 -16.41 10.27
CA LEU A 315 2.96 -17.68 9.98
C LEU A 315 3.16 -18.07 8.51
N SER A 316 3.28 -19.38 8.24
CA SER A 316 3.29 -19.90 6.88
C SER A 316 1.96 -19.64 6.18
N SER A 317 1.96 -19.51 4.85
CA SER A 317 0.73 -19.52 4.05
C SER A 317 0.22 -20.91 3.70
N THR A 318 0.99 -21.96 3.98
CA THR A 318 0.56 -23.34 3.77
C THR A 318 -0.46 -23.73 4.86
N PRO A 319 -1.68 -24.15 4.48
CA PRO A 319 -2.65 -24.66 5.44
C PRO A 319 -2.20 -25.94 6.12
N ASN A 320 -2.70 -26.12 7.34
CA ASN A 320 -2.83 -27.42 7.98
C ASN A 320 -4.29 -27.93 7.89
N GLU A 321 -4.54 -29.11 8.45
CA GLU A 321 -5.87 -29.75 8.44
C GLU A 321 -6.98 -28.93 9.13
N PHE A 322 -6.63 -27.99 10.02
CA PHE A 322 -7.61 -27.23 10.82
C PHE A 322 -7.89 -25.82 10.29
N ASN A 323 -7.02 -25.26 9.44
CA ASN A 323 -7.11 -23.86 9.02
C ASN A 323 -7.29 -23.64 7.51
N LEU A 324 -7.46 -24.70 6.73
CA LEU A 324 -7.66 -24.60 5.28
C LEU A 324 -8.81 -23.66 4.89
N ALA A 325 -9.91 -23.71 5.64
CA ALA A 325 -11.11 -22.91 5.39
C ALA A 325 -11.11 -21.55 6.12
N ASP A 326 -10.11 -21.26 6.94
CA ASP A 326 -10.05 -19.97 7.62
C ASP A 326 -9.66 -18.88 6.62
N THR A 327 -10.47 -17.82 6.62
CA THR A 327 -10.31 -16.62 5.79
C THR A 327 -10.41 -15.32 6.60
N ARG A 328 -10.57 -15.42 7.93
CA ARG A 328 -10.95 -14.28 8.78
C ARG A 328 -10.14 -14.16 10.06
N THR A 329 -9.65 -15.27 10.61
CA THR A 329 -9.03 -15.26 11.96
C THR A 329 -7.51 -15.18 11.95
N PHE A 330 -6.89 -15.07 10.76
CA PHE A 330 -5.45 -14.92 10.59
C PHE A 330 -4.65 -16.11 11.16
N SER A 331 -5.22 -17.32 11.13
CA SER A 331 -4.54 -18.54 11.60
C SER A 331 -3.35 -18.99 10.72
N ARG A 332 -3.06 -18.26 9.63
CA ARG A 332 -1.96 -18.42 8.69
C ARG A 332 -1.72 -17.11 7.94
N ALA A 333 -0.62 -17.00 7.19
CA ALA A 333 -0.47 -15.93 6.22
C ALA A 333 -1.40 -16.16 5.01
N TYR A 334 -2.12 -15.13 4.59
CA TYR A 334 -2.94 -15.20 3.38
C TYR A 334 -2.18 -14.65 2.20
N ARG A 335 -2.19 -15.41 1.11
CA ARG A 335 -1.57 -15.00 -0.15
C ARG A 335 -2.30 -13.79 -0.70
N ARG A 336 -1.54 -12.80 -1.16
CA ARG A 336 -2.08 -11.52 -1.64
C ARG A 336 -1.39 -11.09 -2.91
N ARG A 337 -2.16 -10.54 -3.84
CA ARG A 337 -1.62 -9.99 -5.09
C ARG A 337 -0.77 -8.75 -4.80
N LEU A 338 0.35 -8.63 -5.50
CA LEU A 338 1.11 -7.38 -5.56
C LEU A 338 0.29 -6.30 -6.29
N SER A 339 0.40 -5.03 -5.88
CA SER A 339 -0.22 -3.94 -6.66
C SER A 339 0.47 -3.78 -7.99
N ALA A 340 -0.23 -3.19 -8.97
CA ALA A 340 0.28 -3.00 -10.34
C ALA A 340 1.69 -2.38 -10.37
N GLU A 341 1.91 -1.33 -9.58
CA GLU A 341 3.17 -0.62 -9.49
C GLU A 341 4.26 -1.47 -8.83
N VAL A 342 3.95 -2.16 -7.72
CA VAL A 342 4.93 -3.04 -7.07
C VAL A 342 5.34 -4.19 -7.98
N LEU A 343 4.38 -4.76 -8.71
CA LEU A 343 4.64 -5.84 -9.66
C LEU A 343 5.46 -5.37 -10.86
N LEU A 344 5.16 -4.19 -11.42
CA LEU A 344 5.95 -3.62 -12.52
C LEU A 344 7.38 -3.32 -12.09
N ASP A 345 7.55 -2.75 -10.90
CA ASP A 345 8.87 -2.55 -10.30
C ASP A 345 9.62 -3.87 -10.08
N ALA A 346 8.92 -4.93 -9.64
CA ALA A 346 9.51 -6.25 -9.46
C ALA A 346 9.96 -6.84 -10.82
N VAL A 347 9.14 -6.73 -11.87
CA VAL A 347 9.50 -7.13 -13.24
C VAL A 347 10.75 -6.37 -13.71
N ASN A 348 10.83 -5.07 -13.43
CA ASN A 348 11.99 -4.24 -13.77
C ASN A 348 13.25 -4.66 -13.02
N ASP A 349 13.12 -5.01 -11.73
CA ASP A 349 14.23 -5.50 -10.92
C ASP A 349 14.75 -6.87 -11.40
N VAL A 350 13.84 -7.79 -11.73
CA VAL A 350 14.16 -9.13 -12.23
C VAL A 350 14.84 -9.03 -13.60
N THR A 351 14.23 -8.33 -14.54
CA THR A 351 14.77 -8.19 -15.90
C THR A 351 16.01 -7.31 -15.95
N GLY A 352 16.19 -6.40 -14.99
CA GLY A 352 17.25 -5.39 -15.00
C GLY A 352 17.04 -4.30 -16.05
N VAL A 353 15.82 -4.18 -16.60
CA VAL A 353 15.47 -3.23 -17.66
C VAL A 353 14.34 -2.32 -17.17
N PRO A 354 14.65 -1.11 -16.69
CA PRO A 354 13.63 -0.21 -16.13
C PRO A 354 12.69 0.32 -17.21
N ASP A 355 11.43 0.58 -16.83
CA ASP A 355 10.54 1.43 -17.63
C ASP A 355 10.87 2.91 -17.44
N THR A 356 10.41 3.72 -18.40
CA THR A 356 10.45 5.18 -18.32
C THR A 356 9.03 5.72 -18.26
N PHE A 357 8.79 6.69 -17.38
CA PHE A 357 7.48 7.29 -17.19
C PHE A 357 7.51 8.77 -17.58
N ALA A 358 6.63 9.17 -18.49
CA ALA A 358 6.53 10.55 -18.94
C ALA A 358 6.21 11.49 -17.75
N GLY A 359 6.87 12.66 -17.72
CA GLY A 359 6.66 13.63 -16.63
C GLY A 359 7.29 13.22 -15.29
N THR A 360 8.23 12.26 -15.30
CA THR A 360 9.05 11.88 -14.14
C THR A 360 10.54 11.93 -14.50
N PRO A 361 11.46 12.09 -13.53
CA PRO A 361 12.90 11.97 -13.77
C PRO A 361 13.28 10.62 -14.39
N ILE A 362 14.36 10.59 -15.19
CA ILE A 362 14.90 9.32 -15.72
C ILE A 362 15.32 8.41 -14.56
N GLY A 363 14.98 7.13 -14.66
CA GLY A 363 15.23 6.14 -13.60
C GLY A 363 14.16 6.11 -12.51
N SER A 364 13.09 6.91 -12.63
CA SER A 364 11.94 6.81 -11.73
C SER A 364 11.28 5.43 -11.81
N ARG A 365 10.86 4.93 -10.67
CA ARG A 365 10.14 3.66 -10.53
C ARG A 365 8.65 3.88 -10.78
N SER A 366 7.90 2.82 -11.06
CA SER A 366 6.45 2.93 -11.27
C SER A 366 5.73 3.41 -10.01
N MET A 367 6.23 3.07 -8.82
CA MET A 367 5.75 3.60 -7.54
C MET A 367 5.92 5.13 -7.40
N GLN A 368 6.69 5.77 -8.26
CA GLN A 368 6.92 7.22 -8.27
C GLN A 368 6.05 7.94 -9.30
N THR A 369 5.19 7.22 -10.04
CA THR A 369 4.17 7.87 -10.86
C THR A 369 3.13 8.53 -9.97
N TRP A 370 2.94 9.82 -10.16
CA TRP A 370 2.09 10.69 -9.32
C TRP A 370 0.70 10.94 -9.92
N SER A 371 0.42 10.41 -11.11
CA SER A 371 -0.86 10.62 -11.81
C SER A 371 -1.22 9.43 -12.69
N TYR A 372 -2.52 9.09 -12.70
CA TYR A 372 -3.05 8.07 -13.60
C TYR A 372 -2.91 8.47 -15.08
N LYS A 373 -2.74 9.78 -15.39
CA LYS A 373 -2.52 10.26 -16.76
C LYS A 373 -1.14 9.89 -17.31
N ILE A 374 -0.24 9.39 -16.48
CA ILE A 374 1.01 8.79 -16.95
C ILE A 374 0.65 7.42 -17.55
N GLU A 375 0.84 7.32 -18.87
CA GLU A 375 0.49 6.15 -19.66
C GLU A 375 1.32 4.93 -19.25
N SER A 376 0.65 3.80 -19.02
CA SER A 376 1.30 2.50 -18.86
C SER A 376 0.29 1.37 -19.05
N GLN A 377 0.42 0.65 -20.16
CA GLN A 377 -0.43 -0.51 -20.44
C GLN A 377 -0.37 -1.57 -19.35
N PHE A 378 0.81 -1.76 -18.72
CA PHE A 378 0.96 -2.71 -17.63
C PHE A 378 0.17 -2.26 -16.39
N LEU A 379 0.33 -1.00 -15.98
CA LEU A 379 -0.37 -0.50 -14.79
C LEU A 379 -1.89 -0.58 -14.96
N ASP A 380 -2.39 -0.26 -16.15
CA ASP A 380 -3.81 -0.29 -16.45
C ASP A 380 -4.33 -1.74 -16.55
N ALA A 381 -3.57 -2.68 -17.16
CA ALA A 381 -3.93 -4.10 -17.20
C ALA A 381 -3.99 -4.75 -15.81
N PHE A 382 -3.20 -4.24 -14.85
CA PHE A 382 -3.16 -4.72 -13.47
C PHE A 382 -4.08 -3.91 -12.52
N SER A 383 -5.06 -3.20 -13.07
CA SER A 383 -6.11 -2.50 -12.32
C SER A 383 -5.58 -1.38 -11.43
N ARG A 384 -4.61 -0.57 -11.91
CA ARG A 384 -4.28 0.71 -11.26
C ARG A 384 -5.55 1.56 -11.11
N PRO A 385 -5.80 2.17 -9.94
CA PRO A 385 -6.98 3.00 -9.73
C PRO A 385 -7.11 4.16 -10.71
N ASN A 386 -8.33 4.39 -11.20
CA ASN A 386 -8.69 5.59 -11.95
C ASN A 386 -9.46 6.56 -11.03
N PRO A 387 -8.90 7.72 -10.67
CA PRO A 387 -9.60 8.77 -9.90
C PRO A 387 -10.87 9.32 -10.58
N SER A 388 -11.06 9.09 -11.88
CA SER A 388 -12.24 9.56 -12.63
C SER A 388 -13.39 8.55 -12.69
N THR A 389 -13.22 7.31 -12.24
CA THR A 389 -14.32 6.33 -12.17
C THR A 389 -15.04 6.37 -10.83
N ASP A 390 -16.29 5.87 -10.78
CA ASP A 390 -16.99 5.69 -9.52
C ASP A 390 -16.21 4.74 -8.58
N CYS A 391 -16.38 4.95 -7.27
CA CYS A 391 -15.53 4.36 -6.25
C CYS A 391 -15.73 2.84 -6.12
N PRO A 392 -14.65 2.06 -6.12
CA PRO A 392 -14.41 1.17 -4.99
C PRO A 392 -13.48 1.90 -4.01
N CYS A 393 -13.77 1.77 -2.72
CA CYS A 393 -12.99 2.39 -1.64
C CYS A 393 -11.60 1.75 -1.49
N GLU A 394 -11.34 0.68 -2.25
CA GLU A 394 -10.13 -0.13 -2.21
C GLU A 394 -9.73 -0.55 -3.64
N ARG A 395 -8.45 -0.93 -3.79
CA ARG A 395 -7.95 -1.52 -5.03
C ARG A 395 -8.58 -2.89 -5.27
N ASP A 396 -8.85 -3.19 -6.54
CA ASP A 396 -9.28 -4.53 -6.95
C ASP A 396 -8.17 -5.56 -6.65
N LYS A 397 -8.55 -6.57 -5.87
CA LYS A 397 -7.69 -7.66 -5.40
C LYS A 397 -7.86 -8.92 -6.25
N GLU A 398 -8.87 -8.97 -7.12
CA GLU A 398 -9.16 -10.13 -7.95
C GLU A 398 -8.13 -10.31 -9.06
N MET A 399 -7.87 -11.58 -9.39
CA MET A 399 -7.04 -11.94 -10.54
C MET A 399 -7.92 -12.04 -11.78
N SER A 400 -7.39 -11.62 -12.93
CA SER A 400 -8.10 -11.73 -14.20
C SER A 400 -7.29 -12.52 -15.22
N VAL A 401 -8.00 -13.20 -16.13
CA VAL A 401 -7.38 -13.88 -17.29
C VAL A 401 -6.58 -12.89 -18.13
N VAL A 402 -7.04 -11.64 -18.24
CA VAL A 402 -6.34 -10.57 -18.97
C VAL A 402 -4.95 -10.31 -18.37
N GLN A 403 -4.80 -10.32 -17.04
CA GLN A 403 -3.51 -10.12 -16.37
C GLN A 403 -2.54 -11.26 -16.66
N SER A 404 -3.00 -12.51 -16.58
CA SER A 404 -2.17 -13.68 -16.91
C SER A 404 -1.75 -13.65 -18.38
N LEU A 405 -2.68 -13.38 -19.30
CA LEU A 405 -2.38 -13.26 -20.72
C LEU A 405 -1.41 -12.10 -21.02
N HIS A 406 -1.49 -11.00 -20.26
CA HIS A 406 -0.55 -9.89 -20.38
C HIS A 406 0.88 -10.33 -20.02
N LEU A 407 1.09 -11.03 -18.91
CA LEU A 407 2.44 -11.51 -18.53
C LEU A 407 3.00 -12.53 -19.53
N MET A 408 2.15 -13.36 -20.14
CA MET A 408 2.63 -14.34 -21.10
C MET A 408 2.99 -13.72 -22.45
N ASN A 409 2.20 -12.74 -22.92
CA ASN A 409 2.21 -12.33 -24.33
C ASN A 409 2.59 -10.86 -24.57
N SER A 410 2.84 -10.06 -23.53
CA SER A 410 3.16 -8.64 -23.70
C SER A 410 4.47 -8.45 -24.46
N LYS A 411 4.41 -7.73 -25.59
CA LYS A 411 5.59 -7.37 -26.39
C LYS A 411 6.62 -6.60 -25.56
N ASN A 412 6.18 -5.74 -24.64
CA ASN A 412 7.07 -4.99 -23.77
C ASN A 412 7.86 -5.91 -22.84
N LEU A 413 7.19 -6.91 -22.26
CA LEU A 413 7.86 -7.89 -21.39
C LEU A 413 8.84 -8.77 -22.17
N GLN A 414 8.46 -9.24 -23.36
CA GLN A 414 9.36 -10.00 -24.23
C GLN A 414 10.59 -9.17 -24.64
N THR A 415 10.40 -7.87 -24.88
CA THR A 415 11.49 -6.94 -25.21
C THR A 415 12.42 -6.70 -24.00
N LYS A 416 11.91 -6.73 -22.76
CA LYS A 416 12.73 -6.65 -21.55
C LYS A 416 13.57 -7.91 -21.34
N LEU A 417 12.98 -9.09 -21.56
CA LEU A 417 13.65 -10.38 -21.41
C LEU A 417 14.81 -10.56 -22.40
N SER A 418 14.57 -10.23 -23.66
CA SER A 418 15.56 -10.32 -24.75
C SER A 418 16.49 -9.10 -24.87
N ASN A 419 16.44 -8.17 -23.92
CA ASN A 419 17.24 -6.95 -23.97
C ASN A 419 18.74 -7.26 -23.78
N PRO A 420 19.65 -6.75 -24.65
CA PRO A 420 21.09 -6.98 -24.50
C PRO A 420 21.70 -6.44 -23.19
N SER A 421 21.08 -5.42 -22.58
CA SER A 421 21.49 -4.89 -21.27
C SER A 421 20.79 -5.58 -20.10
N GLY A 422 19.85 -6.49 -20.36
CA GLY A 422 19.04 -7.19 -19.38
C GLY A 422 19.81 -8.27 -18.61
N ARG A 423 19.23 -8.71 -17.50
CA ARG A 423 19.81 -9.73 -16.61
C ARG A 423 19.96 -11.07 -17.29
N ALA A 424 18.95 -11.52 -18.04
CA ALA A 424 18.98 -12.81 -18.74
C ALA A 424 20.14 -12.87 -19.73
N HIS A 425 20.31 -11.82 -20.55
CA HIS A 425 21.42 -11.71 -21.48
C HIS A 425 22.79 -11.75 -20.78
N LYS A 426 22.98 -10.91 -19.74
CA LYS A 426 24.23 -10.88 -18.95
C LYS A 426 24.57 -12.22 -18.29
N LEU A 427 23.56 -12.96 -17.80
CA LEU A 427 23.76 -14.28 -17.23
C LEU A 427 24.10 -15.31 -18.30
N ALA A 428 23.46 -15.25 -19.46
CA ALA A 428 23.75 -16.13 -20.59
C ALA A 428 25.19 -15.94 -21.12
N GLU A 429 25.69 -14.71 -21.18
CA GLU A 429 27.08 -14.40 -21.57
C GLU A 429 28.12 -14.74 -20.49
N SER A 430 27.69 -14.99 -19.26
CA SER A 430 28.61 -15.30 -18.15
C SER A 430 29.20 -16.71 -18.26
N ASN A 431 30.32 -16.93 -17.56
CA ASN A 431 30.98 -18.24 -17.46
C ASN A 431 30.32 -19.20 -16.43
N LYS A 432 29.15 -18.84 -15.87
CA LYS A 432 28.46 -19.65 -14.85
C LYS A 432 27.88 -20.94 -15.45
N LEU A 433 27.81 -22.01 -14.69
CA LEU A 433 27.10 -23.21 -15.12
C LEU A 433 25.59 -22.94 -15.20
N PRO A 434 24.83 -23.67 -16.05
CA PRO A 434 23.37 -23.49 -16.15
C PRO A 434 22.66 -23.55 -14.79
N ALA A 435 23.06 -24.46 -13.89
CA ALA A 435 22.51 -24.56 -12.55
C ALA A 435 22.74 -23.30 -11.70
N GLU A 436 23.88 -22.64 -11.84
CA GLU A 436 24.20 -21.40 -11.14
C GLU A 436 23.40 -20.21 -11.69
N ILE A 437 23.18 -20.18 -13.01
CA ILE A 437 22.31 -19.17 -13.66
C ILE A 437 20.87 -19.35 -13.18
N VAL A 438 20.36 -20.58 -13.17
CA VAL A 438 19.02 -20.87 -12.65
C VAL A 438 18.91 -20.42 -11.20
N ALA A 439 19.89 -20.74 -10.34
CA ALA A 439 19.89 -20.29 -8.96
C ALA A 439 19.86 -18.74 -8.83
N ASP A 440 20.62 -18.02 -9.66
CA ASP A 440 20.58 -16.55 -9.71
C ASP A 440 19.20 -16.02 -10.13
N LEU A 441 18.55 -16.64 -11.12
CA LEU A 441 17.23 -16.25 -11.57
C LEU A 441 16.15 -16.50 -10.51
N TYR A 442 16.24 -17.61 -9.79
CA TYR A 442 15.35 -17.92 -8.67
C TYR A 442 15.53 -16.91 -7.52
N LEU A 443 16.77 -16.58 -7.16
CA LEU A 443 17.04 -15.57 -6.13
C LEU A 443 16.55 -14.19 -6.56
N ALA A 444 16.73 -13.83 -7.84
CA ALA A 444 16.26 -12.56 -8.38
C ALA A 444 14.74 -12.43 -8.40
N THR A 445 14.04 -13.52 -8.70
CA THR A 445 12.59 -13.52 -8.96
C THR A 445 11.79 -13.88 -7.72
N LEU A 446 12.18 -14.94 -7.02
CA LEU A 446 11.42 -15.54 -5.91
C LEU A 446 12.09 -15.34 -4.55
N SER A 447 13.26 -14.69 -4.49
CA SER A 447 14.01 -14.46 -3.25
C SER A 447 14.31 -15.74 -2.44
N ARG A 448 14.46 -16.87 -3.14
CA ARG A 448 14.88 -18.16 -2.57
C ARG A 448 15.68 -18.96 -3.60
N LEU A 449 16.32 -20.04 -3.16
CA LEU A 449 16.93 -21.01 -4.06
C LEU A 449 15.86 -21.97 -4.63
N PRO A 450 16.10 -22.53 -5.84
CA PRO A 450 15.26 -23.60 -6.37
C PRO A 450 15.43 -24.86 -5.51
N ASN A 451 14.38 -25.66 -5.38
CA ASN A 451 14.49 -27.02 -4.88
C ASN A 451 15.12 -27.95 -5.94
N ALA A 452 15.36 -29.22 -5.58
CA ALA A 452 16.05 -30.17 -6.47
C ALA A 452 15.27 -30.45 -7.77
N GLU A 453 13.95 -30.58 -7.69
CA GLU A 453 13.08 -30.83 -8.85
C GLU A 453 13.01 -29.59 -9.77
N GLU A 454 12.80 -28.42 -9.18
CA GLU A 454 12.81 -27.12 -9.87
C GLU A 454 14.12 -26.87 -10.60
N LEU A 455 15.26 -27.14 -9.94
CA LEU A 455 16.57 -26.98 -10.54
C LEU A 455 16.77 -27.95 -11.72
N GLN A 456 16.31 -29.19 -11.59
CA GLN A 456 16.39 -30.18 -12.66
C GLN A 456 15.55 -29.76 -13.87
N VAL A 457 14.30 -29.33 -13.66
CA VAL A 457 13.39 -28.89 -14.73
C VAL A 457 13.93 -27.64 -15.42
N ALA A 458 14.35 -26.63 -14.66
CA ALA A 458 14.84 -25.38 -15.22
C ALA A 458 16.18 -25.54 -15.95
N THR A 459 17.07 -26.44 -15.50
CA THR A 459 18.33 -26.72 -16.22
C THR A 459 18.11 -27.58 -17.46
N ALA A 460 17.07 -28.40 -17.51
CA ALA A 460 16.72 -29.17 -18.71
C ALA A 460 16.39 -28.28 -19.91
N ALA A 461 15.91 -27.05 -19.70
CA ALA A 461 15.64 -26.08 -20.75
C ALA A 461 16.87 -25.75 -21.62
N TYR A 462 18.09 -25.82 -21.05
CA TYR A 462 19.35 -25.59 -21.77
C TYR A 462 19.75 -26.73 -22.71
N ASN A 463 19.10 -27.88 -22.61
CA ASN A 463 19.35 -29.05 -23.44
C ASN A 463 18.22 -29.30 -24.46
N ALA A 464 17.23 -28.40 -24.54
CA ALA A 464 16.12 -28.55 -25.47
C ALA A 464 16.59 -28.40 -26.93
N PRO A 465 15.94 -29.10 -27.89
CA PRO A 465 16.24 -28.92 -29.32
C PRO A 465 16.13 -27.46 -29.72
N ASP A 466 17.08 -26.97 -30.52
CA ASP A 466 17.19 -25.59 -31.00
C ASP A 466 17.35 -24.50 -29.90
N SER A 467 17.49 -24.90 -28.63
CA SER A 467 17.76 -23.94 -27.55
C SER A 467 19.19 -23.42 -27.64
N THR A 468 19.31 -22.10 -27.59
CA THR A 468 20.58 -21.44 -27.29
C THR A 468 20.67 -21.21 -25.80
N ARG A 469 21.88 -21.03 -25.29
CA ARG A 469 22.09 -20.64 -23.89
C ARG A 469 21.34 -19.35 -23.53
N GLN A 470 21.27 -18.40 -24.47
CA GLN A 470 20.50 -17.17 -24.31
C GLN A 470 19.00 -17.44 -24.22
N SER A 471 18.43 -18.12 -25.23
CA SER A 471 16.99 -18.40 -25.26
C SER A 471 16.54 -19.23 -24.05
N ALA A 472 17.31 -20.22 -23.64
CA ALA A 472 17.02 -21.01 -22.43
C ALA A 472 17.04 -20.15 -21.14
N THR A 473 17.96 -19.19 -21.04
CA THR A 473 18.01 -18.27 -19.90
C THR A 473 16.79 -17.34 -19.88
N GLU A 474 16.41 -16.83 -21.04
CA GLU A 474 15.22 -15.98 -21.22
C GLU A 474 13.93 -16.74 -20.90
N ASP A 475 13.81 -17.98 -21.37
CA ASP A 475 12.64 -18.85 -21.13
C ASP A 475 12.47 -19.22 -19.66
N VAL A 476 13.56 -19.55 -18.96
CA VAL A 476 13.51 -19.81 -17.50
C VAL A 476 13.09 -18.54 -16.75
N CYS A 477 13.64 -17.37 -17.11
CA CYS A 477 13.25 -16.11 -16.50
C CYS A 477 11.76 -15.79 -16.76
N TRP A 478 11.30 -15.99 -18.00
CA TRP A 478 9.89 -15.82 -18.38
C TRP A 478 8.97 -16.75 -17.60
N ALA A 479 9.34 -18.02 -17.45
CA ALA A 479 8.56 -19.00 -16.69
C ALA A 479 8.42 -18.59 -15.21
N LEU A 480 9.51 -18.09 -14.59
CA LEU A 480 9.47 -17.62 -13.21
C LEU A 480 8.60 -16.37 -13.04
N LEU A 481 8.67 -15.40 -13.96
CA LEU A 481 7.82 -14.20 -13.95
C LEU A 481 6.33 -14.50 -14.13
N ASN A 482 6.00 -15.62 -14.79
CA ASN A 482 4.63 -16.08 -14.99
C ASN A 482 4.14 -17.04 -13.90
N SER A 483 4.97 -17.33 -12.89
CA SER A 483 4.59 -18.19 -11.78
C SER A 483 3.63 -17.49 -10.82
N ALA A 484 2.74 -18.25 -10.19
CA ALA A 484 1.86 -17.74 -9.14
C ALA A 484 2.67 -17.20 -7.94
N GLU A 485 3.83 -17.79 -7.66
CA GLU A 485 4.72 -17.39 -6.58
C GLU A 485 5.31 -15.98 -6.78
N PHE A 486 5.55 -15.57 -8.03
CA PHE A 486 6.03 -14.22 -8.33
C PHE A 486 4.95 -13.15 -8.20
N VAL A 487 3.74 -13.45 -8.66
CA VAL A 487 2.62 -12.48 -8.67
C VAL A 487 1.98 -12.31 -7.29
N LEU A 488 2.12 -13.33 -6.43
CA LEU A 488 1.55 -13.37 -5.08
C LEU A 488 2.62 -13.22 -4.00
N ASN A 489 2.40 -12.30 -3.08
CA ASN A 489 3.09 -12.27 -1.80
C ASN A 489 2.48 -13.35 -0.89
N HIS A 490 3.30 -14.25 -0.36
CA HIS A 490 2.89 -15.53 0.22
C HIS A 490 3.66 -15.88 1.50
#